data_AF-T1G4E1-F1
#
_entry.id   AF-T1G4E1-F1
#
_cell.length_a   1.000
_cell.length_b   1.000
_cell.length_c   1.000
_cell.angle_alpha   90.00
_cell.angle_beta   90.00
_cell.angle_gamma   90.00
#
_symmetry.space_group_name_H-M   'P 1'
#
loop_
_entity.id
_entity.type
_entity.pdbx_description
1 polymer ?
#
loop_
_entity_poly.entity_id
_entity_poly.type
_entity_poly.pdbx_seq_one_letter_code
_entity_poly.pdbx_strand_id
1 'polypeptide(L)'
;QSANTTDKVHVPSSEHVAEIVGRQGCKIKNLRFRTNTYIRTPPRDEEPVFVITGREADVREVRREIEEAAHHFTQLRANRKCRGGVQSKQIGGCLNNDGNYGRSNNPGAEIRERK
;
A
#
# COMPACT_ATOMS: atom_id res chain seq x y z
N GLN A 1 -11.74 1.93 -26.05
CA GLN A 1 -10.57 2.25 -25.22
C GLN A 1 -11.07 2.53 -23.81
N SER A 2 -10.75 1.68 -22.84
CA SER A 2 -11.03 1.97 -21.43
C SER A 2 -10.01 3.02 -20.95
N ALA A 3 -10.47 4.22 -20.65
CA ALA A 3 -9.62 5.27 -20.10
C ALA A 3 -9.09 4.86 -18.71
N ASN A 4 -7.88 5.31 -18.37
CA ASN A 4 -7.38 5.20 -17.01
C ASN A 4 -8.03 6.29 -16.13
N THR A 5 -8.32 5.94 -14.88
CA THR A 5 -8.79 6.89 -13.87
C THR A 5 -7.71 7.11 -12.84
N THR A 6 -7.75 8.27 -12.18
CA THR A 6 -6.85 8.63 -11.08
C THR A 6 -7.67 9.02 -9.86
N ASP A 7 -7.34 8.43 -8.71
CA ASP A 7 -7.99 8.74 -7.44
C ASP A 7 -6.95 9.04 -6.35
N LYS A 8 -7.38 9.79 -5.32
CA LYS A 8 -6.53 10.21 -4.19
C LYS A 8 -7.09 9.64 -2.89
N VAL A 9 -6.22 9.03 -2.10
CA VAL A 9 -6.60 8.40 -0.83
C VAL A 9 -5.82 9.02 0.32
N HIS A 10 -6.54 9.68 1.22
CA HIS A 10 -5.98 10.30 2.41
C HIS A 10 -5.82 9.26 3.52
N VAL A 11 -4.66 9.25 4.18
CA VAL A 11 -4.45 8.45 5.39
C VAL A 11 -4.12 9.36 6.59
N PRO A 12 -4.41 8.93 7.84
CA PRO A 12 -4.39 9.84 8.99
C PRO A 12 -3.01 10.42 9.34
N SER A 13 -1.91 9.71 9.06
CA SER A 13 -0.56 10.20 9.36
C SER A 13 0.52 9.50 8.53
N SER A 14 1.72 10.10 8.46
CA SER A 14 2.89 9.51 7.81
C SER A 14 3.35 8.18 8.44
N GLU A 15 2.99 7.91 9.70
CA GLU A 15 3.20 6.60 10.31
C GLU A 15 2.28 5.53 9.70
N HIS A 16 1.02 5.87 9.42
CA HIS A 16 0.11 4.97 8.70
C HIS A 16 0.66 4.70 7.28
N VAL A 17 1.17 5.72 6.60
CA VAL A 17 1.85 5.57 5.30
C VAL A 17 2.98 4.53 5.40
N ALA A 18 3.86 4.63 6.40
CA ALA A 18 4.98 3.72 6.57
C ALA A 18 4.53 2.26 6.79
N GLU A 19 3.48 2.03 7.57
CA GLU A 19 2.92 0.69 7.84
C GLU A 19 2.22 0.07 6.61
N ILE A 20 1.51 0.89 5.84
CA ILE A 20 0.85 0.51 4.57
C ILE A 20 1.90 0.18 3.51
N VAL A 21 2.96 1.00 3.40
CA VAL A 21 4.06 0.78 2.46
C VAL A 21 4.86 -0.48 2.81
N GLY A 22 5.11 -0.70 4.10
CA GLY A 22 5.89 -1.80 4.63
C GLY A 22 7.40 -1.60 4.46
N ARG A 23 8.19 -2.47 5.11
CA ARG A 23 9.66 -2.45 5.00
C ARG A 23 10.08 -2.61 3.54
N GLN A 24 10.98 -1.75 3.05
CA GLN A 24 11.43 -1.73 1.64
C GLN A 24 10.31 -1.54 0.59
N GLY A 25 9.13 -1.08 1.02
CA GLY A 25 7.96 -0.93 0.15
C GLY A 25 7.35 -2.25 -0.30
N CYS A 26 7.62 -3.37 0.38
CA CYS A 26 7.19 -4.70 -0.07
C CYS A 26 5.67 -4.81 -0.22
N LYS A 27 4.89 -4.28 0.72
CA LYS A 27 3.43 -4.36 0.72
C LYS A 27 2.83 -3.55 -0.43
N ILE A 28 3.25 -2.30 -0.58
CA ILE A 28 2.70 -1.44 -1.65
C ILE A 28 3.15 -1.91 -3.04
N LYS A 29 4.37 -2.43 -3.18
CA LYS A 29 4.83 -3.04 -4.44
C LYS A 29 3.99 -4.26 -4.81
N ASN A 30 3.68 -5.11 -3.83
CA ASN A 30 2.81 -6.26 -4.06
C ASN A 30 1.39 -5.84 -4.46
N LEU A 31 0.84 -4.82 -3.79
CA LEU A 31 -0.49 -4.28 -4.13
C LEU A 31 -0.52 -3.73 -5.56
N ARG A 32 0.51 -2.96 -5.96
CA ARG A 32 0.67 -2.46 -7.34
C ARG A 32 0.73 -3.61 -8.35
N PHE A 33 1.52 -4.65 -8.05
CA PHE A 33 1.68 -5.81 -8.92
C PHE A 33 0.36 -6.58 -9.07
N ARG A 34 -0.34 -6.85 -7.96
CA ARG A 34 -1.59 -7.60 -7.95
C ARG A 34 -2.72 -6.88 -8.68
N THR A 35 -2.86 -5.58 -8.46
CA THR A 35 -3.96 -4.76 -8.99
C THR A 35 -3.63 -4.12 -10.34
N ASN A 36 -2.39 -4.24 -10.79
CA ASN A 36 -1.90 -3.62 -11.99
C ASN A 36 -2.16 -2.11 -12.05
N THR A 37 -1.95 -1.43 -10.92
CA THR A 37 -2.14 0.01 -10.77
C THR A 37 -0.80 0.71 -10.51
N TYR A 38 -0.74 1.99 -10.86
CA TYR A 38 0.31 2.88 -10.42
C TYR A 38 -0.13 3.53 -9.11
N ILE A 39 0.63 3.33 -8.03
CA ILE A 39 0.35 3.99 -6.74
C ILE A 39 1.55 4.87 -6.41
N ARG A 40 1.41 6.19 -6.39
CA ARG A 40 2.43 7.10 -5.89
C ARG A 40 2.35 7.13 -4.37
N THR A 41 3.47 6.79 -3.73
CA THR A 41 3.64 6.94 -2.28
C THR A 41 3.98 8.40 -1.97
N PRO A 42 3.27 9.08 -1.05
CA PRO A 42 3.63 10.43 -0.64
C PRO A 42 4.99 10.41 0.11
N PRO A 43 5.86 11.42 -0.08
CA PRO A 43 7.06 11.57 0.74
C PRO A 43 6.69 11.91 2.18
N ARG A 44 7.64 11.73 3.12
CA ARG A 44 7.37 11.82 4.55
C ARG A 44 6.99 13.23 5.03
N ASP A 45 7.49 14.24 4.34
CA ASP A 45 7.33 15.65 4.64
C ASP A 45 6.17 16.31 3.86
N GLU A 46 5.43 15.54 3.06
CA GLU A 46 4.23 16.00 2.34
C GLU A 46 2.94 15.46 3.00
N GLU A 47 1.79 15.91 2.49
CA GLU A 47 0.50 15.39 2.90
C GLU A 47 0.42 13.86 2.66
N PRO A 48 -0.14 13.10 3.62
CA PRO A 48 -0.22 11.64 3.56
C PRO A 48 -1.33 11.17 2.61
N VAL A 49 -1.17 11.49 1.32
CA VAL A 49 -2.13 11.21 0.25
C VAL A 49 -1.49 10.31 -0.79
N PHE A 50 -2.01 9.08 -0.90
CA PHE A 50 -1.64 8.19 -2.01
C PHE A 50 -2.35 8.64 -3.28
N VAL A 51 -1.64 8.64 -4.40
CA VAL A 51 -2.24 8.88 -5.72
C VAL A 51 -2.24 7.58 -6.50
N ILE A 52 -3.41 7.11 -6.91
CA ILE A 52 -3.58 5.83 -7.60
C ILE A 52 -4.04 6.12 -9.03
N THR A 53 -3.41 5.51 -10.03
CA THR A 53 -3.79 5.61 -11.44
C THR A 53 -3.88 4.21 -12.05
N GLY A 54 -5.00 3.90 -12.72
CA GLY A 54 -5.22 2.57 -13.28
C GLY A 54 -6.61 2.41 -13.91
N ARG A 55 -7.08 1.17 -14.03
CA ARG A 55 -8.47 0.90 -14.45
C ARG A 55 -9.41 1.20 -13.29
N GLU A 56 -10.63 1.67 -13.59
CA GLU A 56 -11.61 2.07 -12.57
C GLU A 56 -11.88 0.99 -11.51
N ALA A 57 -12.07 -0.26 -11.93
CA ALA A 57 -12.28 -1.38 -11.02
C ALA A 57 -11.08 -1.59 -10.08
N ASP A 58 -9.87 -1.57 -10.63
CA ASP A 58 -8.62 -1.79 -9.87
C ASP A 58 -8.34 -0.62 -8.92
N VAL A 59 -8.56 0.62 -9.37
CA VAL A 59 -8.37 1.84 -8.55
C VAL A 59 -9.31 1.83 -7.35
N ARG A 60 -10.58 1.43 -7.53
CA ARG A 60 -11.54 1.31 -6.44
C ARG A 60 -11.14 0.24 -5.42
N GLU A 61 -10.60 -0.89 -5.89
CA GLU A 61 -10.08 -1.95 -5.02
C GLU A 61 -8.88 -1.46 -4.19
N VAL A 62 -7.88 -0.86 -4.85
CA VAL A 62 -6.68 -0.32 -4.18
C VAL A 62 -7.06 0.74 -3.16
N ARG A 63 -7.98 1.64 -3.52
CA ARG A 63 -8.45 2.68 -2.62
C ARG A 63 -9.02 2.09 -1.33
N ARG A 64 -9.94 1.14 -1.48
CA ARG A 64 -10.56 0.47 -0.35
C ARG A 64 -9.52 -0.22 0.54
N GLU A 65 -8.54 -0.91 -0.06
CA GLU A 65 -7.51 -1.62 0.71
C GLU A 65 -6.60 -0.67 1.50
N ILE A 66 -6.25 0.49 0.92
CA ILE A 66 -5.48 1.53 1.61
C ILE A 66 -6.30 2.14 2.75
N GLU A 67 -7.57 2.46 2.53
CA GLU A 67 -8.48 3.00 3.55
C GLU A 67 -8.69 2.01 4.71
N GLU A 68 -8.94 0.74 4.40
CA GLU A 68 -9.11 -0.33 5.39
C GLU A 68 -7.82 -0.54 6.20
N ALA A 69 -6.65 -0.53 5.56
CA ALA A 69 -5.37 -0.62 6.25
C ALA A 69 -5.14 0.57 7.19
N ALA A 70 -5.43 1.78 6.73
CA ALA A 70 -5.31 2.99 7.55
C ALA A 70 -6.22 2.93 8.79
N HIS A 71 -7.49 2.56 8.60
CA HIS A 71 -8.44 2.38 9.70
C HIS A 71 -8.02 1.28 10.67
N HIS A 72 -7.49 0.16 10.15
CA HIS A 72 -6.99 -0.95 10.96
C HIS A 72 -5.83 -0.52 11.87
N PHE A 73 -4.82 0.17 11.32
CA PHE A 73 -3.68 0.65 12.12
C PHE A 73 -4.08 1.72 13.14
N THR A 74 -5.08 2.56 12.82
CA THR A 74 -5.65 3.51 13.77
C THR A 74 -6.23 2.79 14.99
N GLN A 75 -7.08 1.77 14.77
CA GLN A 75 -7.67 0.99 15.85
C GLN A 75 -6.63 0.23 16.68
N LEU A 76 -5.64 -0.38 16.01
CA LEU A 76 -4.57 -1.11 16.68
C LEU A 76 -3.75 -0.22 17.61
N ARG A 77 -3.55 1.06 17.25
CA ARG A 77 -2.88 2.04 18.11
C ARG A 77 -3.80 2.58 19.21
N ALA A 78 -5.06 2.87 18.90
CA ALA A 78 -6.03 3.34 19.89
C ALA A 78 -6.24 2.32 21.02
N ASN A 79 -6.35 1.03 20.67
CA ASN A 79 -6.64 -0.04 21.63
C ASN A 79 -5.43 -0.45 22.50
N ARG A 80 -4.20 -0.04 22.14
CA ARG A 80 -3.01 -0.23 22.99
C ARG A 80 -2.96 0.71 24.19
N LYS A 81 -3.84 1.72 24.28
CA LYS A 81 -3.83 2.68 25.39
C LYS A 81 -4.36 2.12 26.72
N CYS A 82 -4.99 0.94 26.74
CA CYS A 82 -5.57 0.35 27.96
C CYS A 82 -5.12 -1.10 28.27
N ARG A 83 -4.25 -1.73 27.46
CA ARG A 83 -3.74 -3.07 27.76
C ARG A 83 -2.23 -3.13 27.56
N GLY A 84 -1.50 -3.12 28.67
CA GLY A 84 -0.12 -3.56 28.68
C GLY A 84 -0.03 -5.01 28.19
N GLY A 85 0.99 -5.29 27.38
CA GLY A 85 1.48 -6.65 27.14
C GLY A 85 0.91 -7.42 25.94
N VAL A 86 1.81 -7.64 24.98
CA VAL A 86 2.01 -8.88 24.19
C VAL A 86 0.86 -9.51 23.40
N GLN A 87 0.86 -9.23 22.09
CA GLN A 87 0.57 -10.20 21.01
C GLN A 87 1.47 -9.81 19.83
N SER A 88 2.36 -10.60 19.26
CA SER A 88 2.79 -11.98 19.50
C SER A 88 4.24 -12.08 19.01
N LYS A 89 4.99 -12.98 19.63
CA LYS A 89 6.31 -13.42 19.21
C LYS A 89 6.15 -14.12 17.84
N GLN A 90 6.68 -13.55 16.76
CA GLN A 90 7.37 -14.35 15.75
C GLN A 90 8.84 -14.30 16.15
N ILE A 91 9.27 -15.17 17.08
CA ILE A 91 10.07 -16.35 16.75
C ILE A 91 10.58 -16.37 15.31
N GLY A 92 11.89 -16.63 15.19
CA GLY A 92 12.63 -16.70 13.94
C GLY A 92 11.81 -17.29 12.79
N GLY A 93 11.77 -16.50 11.73
CA GLY A 93 10.98 -16.78 10.55
C GLY A 93 11.25 -15.64 9.60
N CYS A 94 12.39 -15.74 8.93
CA CYS A 94 12.45 -15.40 7.52
C CYS A 94 11.28 -16.14 6.86
N LEU A 95 10.06 -15.59 6.91
CA LEU A 95 9.11 -15.83 5.85
C LEU A 95 9.65 -14.98 4.71
N ASN A 96 10.68 -15.54 4.10
CA ASN A 96 10.84 -15.44 2.68
C ASN A 96 9.51 -15.91 2.11
N ASN A 97 8.59 -14.97 1.90
CA ASN A 97 7.90 -15.00 0.63
C ASN A 97 8.98 -14.61 -0.38
N ASP A 98 9.86 -15.58 -0.69
CA ASP A 98 10.50 -15.66 -1.99
C ASP A 98 9.32 -15.72 -2.95
N GLY A 99 8.85 -14.54 -3.31
CA GLY A 99 7.72 -14.32 -4.17
C GLY A 99 8.09 -14.90 -5.51
N ASN A 100 7.84 -16.20 -5.68
CA ASN A 100 7.60 -16.83 -6.95
C ASN A 100 6.27 -16.30 -7.52
N TYR A 101 6.17 -14.98 -7.66
CA TYR A 101 5.15 -14.33 -8.46
C TYR A 101 5.74 -14.24 -9.85
N GLY A 102 5.46 -15.30 -10.61
CA GLY A 102 6.01 -15.57 -11.91
C GLY A 102 6.05 -14.34 -12.82
N ARG A 103 7.21 -14.18 -13.45
CA ARG A 103 7.42 -13.69 -14.81
C ARG A 103 6.10 -13.42 -15.55
N SER A 104 5.60 -12.19 -15.47
CA SER A 104 4.54 -11.71 -16.36
C SER A 104 4.98 -10.37 -16.92
N ASN A 105 5.24 -10.38 -18.23
CA ASN A 105 5.58 -9.22 -19.01
C ASN A 105 4.38 -8.27 -19.03
N ASN A 106 4.44 -7.18 -18.27
CA ASN A 106 3.54 -6.06 -18.47
C ASN A 106 4.28 -4.89 -19.15
N PRO A 107 4.18 -4.75 -20.49
CA PRO A 107 4.79 -3.64 -21.21
C PRO A 107 4.10 -2.28 -20.96
N GLY A 108 3.02 -2.23 -20.16
CA GLY A 108 2.19 -1.03 -19.95
C GLY A 108 2.61 -0.09 -18.81
N ALA A 109 3.62 -0.44 -17.99
CA ALA A 109 4.00 0.35 -16.81
C ALA A 109 5.18 1.33 -17.06
N GLU A 110 5.65 1.48 -18.30
CA GLU A 110 6.84 2.28 -18.62
C GLU A 110 6.57 3.79 -18.83
N ILE A 111 5.37 4.30 -18.51
CA ILE A 111 5.01 5.68 -18.86
C ILE A 111 4.82 6.53 -17.60
N ARG A 112 5.89 7.29 -17.30
CA ARG A 112 6.00 8.58 -16.57
C ARG A 112 6.90 8.57 -15.34
N GLU A 113 8.19 8.35 -15.57
CA GLU A 113 9.24 9.14 -14.91
C GLU A 113 9.65 10.28 -15.85
N ARG A 114 8.91 11.39 -15.78
CA ARG A 114 9.36 12.71 -16.26
C ARG A 114 8.84 13.76 -15.30
N LYS A 115 9.63 14.12 -14.28
CA LYS A 115 10.43 15.35 -14.23
C LYS A 115 11.12 15.45 -12.87
#